data_AF-A0AAW6AIZ0-F1
#
_entry.id   AF-A0AAW6AIZ0-F1
#
_cell.length_a   1.000
_cell.length_b   1.000
_cell.length_c   1.000
_cell.angle_alpha   90.00
_cell.angle_beta   90.00
_cell.angle_gamma   90.00
#
_symmetry.space_group_name_H-M   'P 1'
#
loop_
_entity.id
_entity.type
_entity.pdbx_description
1 polymer ?
#
loop_
_entity_poly.entity_id
_entity_poly.type
_entity_poly.pdbx_seq_one_letter_code
_entity_poly.pdbx_strand_id
1 'polypeptide(L)'
;MRNLMGVPFSELLIKLLSPLFTAAETYPGLILIQAATAFFWFIGVHGPSIVQPGIDPIRLANQAENLQVLLAGGHPAHSLTFNMSLVGEFGGTGATFIVPLLLILFMKSKQLKAVGKASIVPVAFAVNEPLLFGAPMILNPYMLIPFVAAGCVNVSVAKFFIDNVGMNGFSFVVPWATPAPIGIFITTNFQLIALVFVAIIILLDAIIYLPFLKAYDKLLCDQEAERAAELGLESDGAAAIAASTSAPAVEQTAAVTTAAEPTAAAADSKPVADQPEPAADASAKKDVDGLKVLVLCAGAGTSAMLANAIKEGAAQTGENIASSAGAYGQHTAIMDQYDVIVLAPQVRSYYNDMKADTDRLGIKLLAPRGKEYIDLTRDPAGAIKWLRENLD
;
A
#
# COMPACT_ATOMS: atom_id res chain seq x y z
N MET A 1 -5.04 -45.63 3.47
CA MET A 1 -3.57 -45.52 3.39
C MET A 1 -2.83 -45.74 4.72
N ARG A 2 -3.49 -46.17 5.83
CA ARG A 2 -2.80 -46.47 7.11
C ARG A 2 -2.21 -47.89 7.18
N ASN A 3 -2.48 -48.75 6.20
CA ASN A 3 -2.28 -50.20 6.31
C ASN A 3 -1.21 -50.81 5.37
N LEU A 4 -0.38 -50.01 4.68
CA LEU A 4 0.68 -50.56 3.81
C LEU A 4 2.12 -50.38 4.34
N MET A 5 2.37 -49.41 5.22
CA MET A 5 3.74 -49.06 5.65
C MET A 5 3.93 -48.95 7.18
N GLY A 6 2.88 -49.15 7.99
CA GLY A 6 2.98 -49.07 9.45
C GLY A 6 3.23 -47.66 10.02
N VAL A 7 3.29 -46.63 9.15
CA VAL A 7 3.51 -45.22 9.50
C VAL A 7 2.41 -44.37 8.87
N PRO A 8 1.87 -43.33 9.54
CA PRO A 8 0.95 -42.38 8.92
C PRO A 8 1.55 -41.76 7.66
N PHE A 9 0.75 -41.62 6.59
CA PHE A 9 1.19 -41.01 5.32
C PHE A 9 1.80 -39.61 5.51
N SER A 10 1.26 -38.84 6.45
CA SER A 10 1.79 -37.53 6.85
C SER A 10 3.21 -37.60 7.39
N GLU A 11 3.56 -38.64 8.16
CA GLU A 11 4.90 -38.81 8.73
C GLU A 11 5.94 -39.13 7.63
N LEU A 12 5.54 -39.91 6.62
CA LEU A 12 6.38 -40.18 5.45
C LEU A 12 6.64 -38.91 4.64
N LEU A 13 5.62 -38.08 4.45
CA LEU A 13 5.72 -36.80 3.76
C LEU A 13 6.63 -35.82 4.50
N ILE A 14 6.48 -35.69 5.83
CA ILE A 14 7.35 -34.86 6.66
C ILE A 14 8.81 -35.32 6.54
N LYS A 15 9.06 -36.63 6.60
CA LYS A 15 10.41 -37.19 6.48
C LYS A 15 11.04 -36.96 5.10
N LEU A 16 10.24 -36.97 4.04
CA LEU A 16 10.70 -36.68 2.68
C LEU A 16 11.06 -35.19 2.50
N LEU A 17 10.27 -34.30 3.11
CA LEU A 17 10.43 -32.85 2.99
C LEU A 17 11.37 -32.24 4.05
N SER A 18 11.79 -32.99 5.05
CA SER A 18 12.61 -32.48 6.15
C SER A 18 13.91 -31.78 5.73
N PRO A 19 14.67 -32.22 4.69
CA PRO A 19 15.87 -31.50 4.28
C PRO A 19 15.57 -30.10 3.73
N LEU A 20 14.45 -29.97 3.00
CA LEU A 20 13.96 -28.68 2.51
C LEU A 20 13.54 -27.79 3.68
N PHE A 21 12.90 -28.38 4.69
CA PHE A 21 12.45 -27.64 5.85
C PHE A 21 13.61 -27.11 6.69
N THR A 22 14.60 -27.95 6.96
CA THR A 22 15.83 -27.54 7.63
C THR A 22 16.55 -26.45 6.84
N ALA A 23 16.63 -26.55 5.51
CA ALA A 23 17.24 -25.51 4.68
C ALA A 23 16.50 -24.16 4.78
N ALA A 24 15.17 -24.17 4.79
CA ALA A 24 14.34 -22.97 4.89
C ALA A 24 14.55 -22.21 6.23
N GLU A 25 14.93 -22.89 7.31
CA GLU A 25 15.18 -22.30 8.62
C GLU A 25 16.63 -21.86 8.87
N THR A 26 17.52 -22.09 7.92
CA THR A 26 18.87 -21.52 7.98
C THR A 26 18.83 -19.99 7.81
N TYR A 27 19.88 -19.28 8.23
CA TYR A 27 19.99 -17.84 7.96
C TYR A 27 19.79 -17.50 6.47
N PRO A 28 20.47 -18.18 5.51
CA PRO A 28 20.22 -17.95 4.08
C PRO A 28 18.79 -18.28 3.66
N GLY A 29 18.17 -19.32 4.23
CA GLY A 29 16.79 -19.70 3.95
C GLY A 29 15.79 -18.59 4.34
N LEU A 30 15.88 -18.10 5.57
CA LEU A 30 15.06 -17.00 6.07
C LEU A 30 15.27 -15.71 5.26
N ILE A 31 16.54 -15.37 4.97
CA ILE A 31 16.89 -14.22 4.14
C ILE A 31 16.28 -14.34 2.75
N LEU A 32 16.39 -15.51 2.10
CA LEU A 32 15.86 -15.72 0.75
C LEU A 32 14.33 -15.59 0.72
N ILE A 33 13.64 -16.19 1.69
CA ILE A 33 12.18 -16.08 1.84
C ILE A 33 11.79 -14.61 1.96
N GLN A 34 12.44 -13.87 2.87
CA GLN A 34 12.11 -12.47 3.12
C GLN A 34 12.46 -11.56 1.94
N ALA A 35 13.60 -11.79 1.30
CA ALA A 35 14.03 -11.07 0.13
C ALA A 35 13.06 -11.27 -1.04
N ALA A 36 12.60 -12.50 -1.27
CA ALA A 36 11.60 -12.80 -2.30
C ALA A 36 10.28 -12.07 -2.03
N THR A 37 9.79 -12.11 -0.78
CA THR A 37 8.55 -11.42 -0.38
C THR A 37 8.63 -9.92 -0.66
N ALA A 38 9.73 -9.27 -0.26
CA ALA A 38 9.92 -7.84 -0.52
C ALA A 38 10.14 -7.54 -2.02
N PHE A 39 10.88 -8.39 -2.74
CA PHE A 39 11.17 -8.19 -4.15
C PHE A 39 9.91 -8.28 -5.03
N PHE A 40 9.03 -9.26 -4.79
CA PHE A 40 7.76 -9.34 -5.51
C PHE A 40 6.92 -8.07 -5.32
N TRP A 41 6.82 -7.58 -4.07
CA TRP A 41 6.15 -6.31 -3.80
C TRP A 41 6.80 -5.13 -4.51
N PHE A 42 8.13 -5.08 -4.52
CA PHE A 42 8.88 -4.04 -5.20
C PHE A 42 8.56 -3.97 -6.70
N ILE A 43 8.35 -5.11 -7.37
CA ILE A 43 7.95 -5.16 -8.78
C ILE A 43 6.43 -5.06 -9.01
N GLY A 44 5.65 -4.80 -7.96
CA GLY A 44 4.21 -4.58 -8.05
C GLY A 44 3.33 -5.82 -7.92
N VAL A 45 3.87 -6.94 -7.44
CA VAL A 45 3.12 -8.18 -7.16
C VAL A 45 3.01 -8.38 -5.65
N HIS A 46 1.84 -8.72 -5.11
CA HIS A 46 1.67 -8.91 -3.66
C HIS A 46 2.53 -10.07 -3.12
N GLY A 47 3.70 -9.75 -2.57
CA GLY A 47 4.75 -10.73 -2.24
C GLY A 47 4.32 -11.85 -1.28
N PRO A 48 3.67 -11.54 -0.14
CA PRO A 48 3.14 -12.56 0.77
C PRO A 48 2.26 -13.59 0.07
N SER A 49 1.42 -13.17 -0.88
CA SER A 49 0.51 -14.08 -1.59
C SER A 49 1.22 -15.04 -2.56
N ILE A 50 2.46 -14.73 -2.95
CA ILE A 50 3.28 -15.60 -3.78
C ILE A 50 4.13 -16.54 -2.93
N VAL A 51 4.76 -16.00 -1.88
CA VAL A 51 5.79 -16.73 -1.11
C VAL A 51 5.18 -17.58 0.00
N GLN A 52 4.21 -17.06 0.76
CA GLN A 52 3.68 -17.73 1.95
C GLN A 52 3.05 -19.10 1.65
N PRO A 53 2.24 -19.31 0.59
CA PRO A 53 1.67 -20.63 0.30
C PRO A 53 2.72 -21.73 0.11
N GLY A 54 3.92 -21.38 -0.36
CA GLY A 54 5.03 -22.32 -0.52
C GLY A 54 5.70 -22.76 0.79
N ILE A 55 5.53 -21.98 1.87
CA ILE A 55 6.19 -22.20 3.18
C ILE A 55 5.20 -22.44 4.32
N ASP A 56 3.90 -22.26 4.12
CA ASP A 56 2.91 -22.47 5.19
C ASP A 56 2.89 -23.89 5.77
N PRO A 57 3.11 -24.97 4.99
CA PRO A 57 3.18 -26.32 5.57
C PRO A 57 4.28 -26.48 6.64
N ILE A 58 5.47 -25.90 6.40
CA ILE A 58 6.54 -25.92 7.40
C ILE A 58 6.24 -24.98 8.56
N ARG A 59 5.73 -23.77 8.29
CA ARG A 59 5.37 -22.81 9.35
C ARG A 59 4.35 -23.39 10.32
N LEU A 60 3.39 -24.16 9.81
CA LEU A 60 2.39 -24.85 10.64
C LEU A 60 3.01 -25.96 11.49
N ALA A 61 3.89 -26.78 10.91
CA ALA A 61 4.59 -27.82 11.66
C ALA A 61 5.45 -27.22 12.79
N ASN A 62 6.27 -26.23 12.45
CA ASN A 62 7.16 -25.53 13.38
C ASN A 62 6.37 -24.79 14.48
N GLN A 63 5.24 -24.17 14.14
CA GLN A 63 4.37 -23.51 15.10
C GLN A 63 3.80 -24.50 16.13
N ALA A 64 3.37 -25.67 15.66
CA ALA A 64 2.85 -26.72 16.53
C ALA A 64 3.94 -27.29 17.45
N GLU A 65 5.15 -27.51 16.93
CA GLU A 65 6.30 -27.99 17.71
C GLU A 65 6.73 -26.99 18.77
N ASN A 66 6.88 -25.70 18.41
CA ASN A 66 7.19 -24.64 19.37
C ASN A 66 6.18 -24.54 20.51
N LEU A 67 4.88 -24.72 20.23
CA LEU A 67 3.85 -24.72 21.26
C LEU A 67 3.98 -25.95 22.18
N GLN A 68 4.20 -27.14 21.61
CA GLN A 68 4.38 -28.35 22.41
C GLN A 68 5.60 -28.28 23.33
N VAL A 69 6.74 -27.82 22.81
CA VAL A 69 7.97 -27.62 23.59
C VAL A 69 7.73 -26.64 24.72
N LEU A 70 7.04 -25.52 24.46
CA LEU A 70 6.72 -24.55 25.49
C LEU A 70 5.83 -25.14 26.60
N LEU A 71 4.79 -25.89 26.23
CA LEU A 71 3.88 -26.53 27.19
C LEU A 71 4.57 -27.62 28.02
N ALA A 72 5.60 -28.26 27.48
CA ALA A 72 6.46 -29.19 28.20
C ALA A 72 7.51 -28.50 29.12
N GLY A 73 7.52 -27.17 29.17
CA GLY A 73 8.49 -26.39 29.95
C GLY A 73 9.87 -26.25 29.28
N GLY A 74 9.99 -26.61 28.00
CA GLY A 74 11.20 -26.49 27.21
C GLY A 74 11.37 -25.11 26.57
N HIS A 75 12.42 -24.97 25.76
CA HIS A 75 12.75 -23.75 25.03
C HIS A 75 12.41 -23.91 23.53
N PRO A 76 11.37 -23.22 23.02
CA PRO A 76 11.02 -23.26 21.59
C PRO A 76 12.16 -22.73 20.73
N ALA A 77 12.55 -23.48 19.69
CA ALA A 77 13.74 -23.17 18.88
C ALA A 77 13.42 -22.84 17.42
N HIS A 78 12.24 -23.19 16.92
CA HIS A 78 11.90 -22.89 15.52
C HIS A 78 11.65 -21.40 15.35
N SER A 79 12.23 -20.87 14.28
CA SER A 79 12.12 -19.45 13.95
C SER A 79 11.10 -19.25 12.83
N LEU A 80 11.07 -20.14 11.83
CA LEU A 80 10.13 -20.05 10.71
C LEU A 80 8.76 -20.57 11.12
N THR A 81 7.96 -19.70 11.74
CA THR A 81 6.55 -19.95 12.08
C THR A 81 5.64 -18.92 11.43
N PHE A 82 4.32 -18.97 11.71
CA PHE A 82 3.39 -17.95 11.23
C PHE A 82 3.77 -16.54 11.68
N ASN A 83 4.31 -16.39 12.89
CA ASN A 83 4.64 -15.08 13.44
C ASN A 83 6.02 -14.53 13.06
N MET A 84 6.81 -15.28 12.28
CA MET A 84 7.99 -14.70 11.64
C MET A 84 7.64 -13.52 10.73
N SER A 85 6.41 -13.46 10.17
CA SER A 85 5.91 -12.30 9.44
C SER A 85 5.85 -11.03 10.30
N LEU A 86 5.62 -11.12 11.63
CA LEU A 86 5.66 -9.95 12.50
C LEU A 86 7.06 -9.31 12.53
N VAL A 87 8.11 -10.06 12.21
CA VAL A 87 9.50 -9.60 12.20
C VAL A 87 9.96 -9.22 10.80
N GLY A 88 9.80 -10.12 9.83
CA GLY A 88 10.24 -9.87 8.45
C GLY A 88 9.39 -8.82 7.73
N GLU A 89 8.13 -8.69 8.14
CA GLU A 89 7.16 -7.72 7.65
C GLU A 89 6.78 -6.75 8.78
N PHE A 90 7.78 -6.32 9.57
CA PHE A 90 7.59 -5.44 10.72
C PHE A 90 6.99 -4.08 10.30
N GLY A 91 5.69 -3.90 10.55
CA GLY A 91 4.92 -2.76 10.05
C GLY A 91 4.53 -2.85 8.57
N GLY A 92 4.46 -4.06 8.01
CA GLY A 92 4.15 -4.35 6.61
C GLY A 92 5.36 -4.87 5.84
N THR A 93 5.16 -5.27 4.58
CA THR A 93 6.26 -5.78 3.75
C THR A 93 7.36 -4.73 3.62
N GLY A 94 8.61 -5.16 3.81
CA GLY A 94 9.81 -4.31 3.78
C GLY A 94 10.24 -3.79 5.15
N ALA A 95 9.60 -4.24 6.24
CA ALA A 95 9.90 -3.78 7.60
C ALA A 95 9.74 -2.25 7.75
N THR A 96 8.59 -1.73 7.31
CA THR A 96 8.35 -0.29 7.20
C THR A 96 7.89 0.40 8.48
N PHE A 97 7.81 -0.29 9.61
CA PHE A 97 7.24 0.24 10.86
C PHE A 97 7.78 1.63 11.26
N ILE A 98 9.10 1.82 11.18
CA ILE A 98 9.76 3.07 11.59
C ILE A 98 9.68 4.15 10.52
N VAL A 99 9.41 3.79 9.26
CA VAL A 99 9.50 4.68 8.10
C VAL A 99 8.57 5.89 8.23
N PRO A 100 7.27 5.77 8.60
CA PRO A 100 6.40 6.94 8.77
C PRO A 100 6.97 7.97 9.76
N LEU A 101 7.56 7.50 10.87
CA LEU A 101 8.23 8.38 11.84
C LEU A 101 9.46 9.05 11.23
N LEU A 102 10.27 8.33 10.45
CA LEU A 102 11.40 8.93 9.74
C LEU A 102 10.96 10.01 8.76
N LEU A 103 9.88 9.77 8.02
CA LEU A 103 9.30 10.73 7.09
C LEU A 103 8.83 12.01 7.80
N ILE A 104 8.16 11.87 8.93
CA ILE A 104 7.64 13.01 9.70
C ILE A 104 8.78 13.84 10.31
N LEU A 105 9.77 13.17 10.92
CA LEU A 105 10.76 13.80 11.78
C LEU A 105 12.00 14.31 11.02
N PHE A 106 12.44 13.61 9.97
CA PHE A 106 13.75 13.87 9.35
C PHE A 106 13.69 14.37 7.91
N MET A 107 12.59 14.17 7.19
CA MET A 107 12.47 14.60 5.80
C MET A 107 12.08 16.08 5.71
N LYS A 108 12.34 16.71 4.57
CA LYS A 108 12.01 18.12 4.30
C LYS A 108 10.84 18.27 3.32
N SER A 109 10.70 17.35 2.37
CA SER A 109 9.63 17.31 1.37
C SER A 109 8.27 17.38 2.03
N LYS A 110 7.41 18.25 1.50
CA LYS A 110 6.02 18.36 1.95
C LYS A 110 5.25 17.07 1.65
N GLN A 111 5.52 16.47 0.50
CA GLN A 111 4.92 15.20 0.10
C GLN A 111 5.29 14.08 1.10
N LEU A 112 6.57 13.86 1.38
CA LEU A 112 7.00 12.79 2.29
C LEU A 112 6.43 12.95 3.70
N LYS A 113 6.42 14.18 4.24
CA LYS A 113 5.80 14.46 5.54
C LYS A 113 4.30 14.17 5.56
N ALA A 114 3.59 14.52 4.48
CA ALA A 114 2.16 14.24 4.37
C ALA A 114 1.90 12.73 4.34
N VAL A 115 2.69 11.98 3.56
CA VAL A 115 2.59 10.52 3.49
C VAL A 115 2.88 9.88 4.85
N GLY A 116 3.95 10.29 5.54
CA GLY A 116 4.28 9.77 6.87
C GLY A 116 3.14 9.97 7.88
N LYS A 117 2.46 11.12 7.86
CA LYS A 117 1.29 11.36 8.71
C LYS A 117 0.10 10.47 8.34
N ALA A 118 -0.14 10.27 7.05
CA ALA A 118 -1.25 9.46 6.56
C ALA A 118 -1.03 7.96 6.81
N SER A 119 0.22 7.49 6.84
CA SER A 119 0.55 6.06 6.91
C SER A 119 0.91 5.55 8.31
N ILE A 120 1.18 6.42 9.29
CA ILE A 120 1.66 5.97 10.62
C ILE A 120 0.70 5.00 11.32
N VAL A 121 -0.61 5.27 11.29
CA VAL A 121 -1.62 4.41 11.92
C VAL A 121 -1.73 3.07 11.18
N PRO A 122 -2.00 3.02 9.86
CA PRO A 122 -2.16 1.74 9.19
C PRO A 122 -0.87 0.90 9.22
N VAL A 123 0.31 1.52 9.11
CA VAL A 123 1.61 0.83 9.23
C VAL A 123 1.81 0.19 10.61
N ALA A 124 1.29 0.81 11.69
CA ALA A 124 1.36 0.21 13.02
C ALA A 124 0.59 -1.13 13.13
N PHE A 125 -0.40 -1.35 12.25
CA PHE A 125 -1.16 -2.60 12.11
C PHE A 125 -0.73 -3.41 10.88
N ALA A 126 0.51 -3.19 10.40
CA ALA A 126 1.09 -3.86 9.24
C ALA A 126 0.37 -3.64 7.89
N VAL A 127 -0.53 -2.67 7.80
CA VAL A 127 -1.19 -2.22 6.57
C VAL A 127 -0.38 -1.05 6.01
N ASN A 128 0.57 -1.33 5.11
CA ASN A 128 1.53 -0.31 4.66
C ASN A 128 1.28 0.21 3.23
N GLU A 129 0.20 -0.19 2.57
CA GLU A 129 -0.19 0.29 1.24
C GLU A 129 -0.23 1.82 1.12
N PRO A 130 -0.78 2.58 2.11
CA PRO A 130 -0.74 4.04 2.06
C PRO A 130 0.68 4.61 2.00
N LEU A 131 1.66 3.91 2.60
CA LEU A 131 3.08 4.25 2.51
C LEU A 131 3.67 3.81 1.16
N LEU A 132 3.42 2.56 0.75
CA LEU A 132 4.01 1.98 -0.47
C LEU A 132 3.61 2.76 -1.72
N PHE A 133 2.36 3.19 -1.80
CA PHE A 133 1.84 3.95 -2.92
C PHE A 133 1.99 5.47 -2.74
N GLY A 134 1.97 5.97 -1.51
CA GLY A 134 2.08 7.41 -1.24
C GLY A 134 3.50 7.97 -1.34
N ALA A 135 4.50 7.23 -0.85
CA ALA A 135 5.92 7.60 -0.89
C ALA A 135 6.67 7.00 -2.09
N PRO A 136 5.93 6.69 -3.17
CA PRO A 136 6.14 5.55 -4.07
C PRO A 136 7.37 4.71 -3.74
N MET A 137 7.19 3.70 -2.87
CA MET A 137 8.26 2.76 -2.52
C MET A 137 8.40 1.66 -3.58
N ILE A 138 7.30 1.32 -4.25
CA ILE A 138 7.24 0.32 -5.32
C ILE A 138 7.89 0.90 -6.58
N LEU A 139 8.67 0.06 -7.27
CA LEU A 139 9.42 0.40 -8.49
C LEU A 139 10.37 1.61 -8.37
N ASN A 140 10.60 2.13 -7.16
CA ASN A 140 11.49 3.25 -6.90
C ASN A 140 12.92 2.75 -6.61
N PRO A 141 13.91 3.02 -7.49
CA PRO A 141 15.27 2.51 -7.31
C PRO A 141 15.94 2.92 -6.00
N TYR A 142 15.60 4.08 -5.43
CA TYR A 142 16.12 4.50 -4.12
C TYR A 142 15.66 3.57 -3.00
N MET A 143 14.51 2.94 -3.18
CA MET A 143 13.82 2.18 -2.14
C MET A 143 14.07 0.67 -2.24
N LEU A 144 14.54 0.16 -3.38
CA LEU A 144 14.81 -1.27 -3.56
C LEU A 144 15.68 -1.85 -2.44
N ILE A 145 16.85 -1.23 -2.20
CA ILE A 145 17.82 -1.74 -1.23
C ILE A 145 17.25 -1.76 0.19
N PRO A 146 16.78 -0.63 0.76
CA PRO A 146 16.28 -0.65 2.13
C PRO A 146 15.03 -1.51 2.28
N PHE A 147 14.15 -1.54 1.27
CA PHE A 147 12.91 -2.33 1.27
C PHE A 147 13.17 -3.84 1.30
N VAL A 148 14.22 -4.33 0.65
CA VAL A 148 14.60 -5.74 0.71
C VAL A 148 15.45 -6.03 1.95
N ALA A 149 16.42 -5.16 2.26
CA ALA A 149 17.43 -5.42 3.27
C ALA A 149 16.88 -5.41 4.70
N ALA A 150 15.97 -4.49 5.04
CA ALA A 150 15.46 -4.32 6.40
C ALA A 150 14.83 -5.60 6.94
N GLY A 151 13.88 -6.19 6.21
CA GLY A 151 13.29 -7.47 6.57
C GLY A 151 14.33 -8.60 6.68
N CYS A 152 15.31 -8.66 5.76
CA CYS A 152 16.36 -9.69 5.79
C CYS A 152 17.24 -9.59 7.05
N VAL A 153 17.57 -8.36 7.47
CA VAL A 153 18.29 -8.11 8.71
C VAL A 153 17.44 -8.52 9.91
N ASN A 154 16.16 -8.15 9.93
CA ASN A 154 15.26 -8.46 11.04
C ASN A 154 15.11 -9.96 11.29
N VAL A 155 14.88 -10.77 10.23
CA VAL A 155 14.76 -12.23 10.39
C VAL A 155 16.08 -12.88 10.82
N SER A 156 17.23 -12.32 10.40
CA SER A 156 18.54 -12.78 10.82
C SER A 156 18.80 -12.49 12.30
N VAL A 157 18.45 -11.27 12.76
CA VAL A 157 18.56 -10.90 14.17
C VAL A 157 17.61 -11.73 15.02
N ALA A 158 16.37 -11.97 14.58
CA ALA A 158 15.44 -12.85 15.30
C ALA A 158 16.01 -14.25 15.48
N LYS A 159 16.54 -14.84 14.39
CA LYS A 159 17.18 -16.15 14.47
C LYS A 159 18.37 -16.16 15.44
N PHE A 160 19.20 -15.12 15.43
CA PHE A 160 20.31 -15.00 16.38
C PHE A 160 19.81 -14.96 17.83
N PHE A 161 18.77 -14.17 18.11
CA PHE A 161 18.17 -14.08 19.44
C PHE A 161 17.60 -15.42 19.92
N ILE A 162 16.98 -16.18 19.01
CA ILE A 162 16.43 -17.50 19.30
C ILE A 162 17.55 -18.51 19.58
N ASP A 163 18.52 -18.61 18.67
CA ASP A 163 19.56 -19.63 18.74
C ASP A 163 20.60 -19.37 19.84
N ASN A 164 20.88 -18.10 20.18
CA ASN A 164 22.07 -17.72 20.97
C ASN A 164 21.78 -16.86 22.21
N VAL A 165 20.62 -16.20 22.30
CA VAL A 165 20.32 -15.23 23.37
C VAL A 165 19.20 -15.72 24.30
N GLY A 166 18.59 -16.87 24.00
CA GLY A 166 17.54 -17.47 24.83
C GLY A 166 16.17 -16.82 24.67
N MET A 167 15.93 -16.14 23.55
CA MET A 167 14.58 -15.75 23.16
C MET A 167 13.84 -16.99 22.62
N ASN A 168 12.62 -17.23 23.06
CA ASN A 168 11.83 -18.34 22.56
C ASN A 168 11.51 -18.09 21.08
N GLY A 169 11.52 -19.16 20.30
CA GLY A 169 10.76 -19.21 19.06
C GLY A 169 9.28 -18.89 19.29
N PHE A 170 8.58 -18.43 18.27
CA PHE A 170 7.20 -17.99 18.41
C PHE A 170 6.26 -19.19 18.63
N SER A 171 5.54 -19.22 19.74
CA SER A 171 4.72 -20.38 20.18
C SER A 171 3.21 -20.16 20.12
N PHE A 172 2.75 -18.91 20.13
CA PHE A 172 1.34 -18.57 19.95
C PHE A 172 1.11 -18.03 18.55
N VAL A 173 -0.14 -18.06 18.06
CA VAL A 173 -0.55 -17.40 16.81
C VAL A 173 -1.38 -16.17 17.14
N VAL A 174 -1.06 -15.04 16.51
CA VAL A 174 -1.85 -13.80 16.60
C VAL A 174 -2.20 -13.36 15.18
N PRO A 175 -3.27 -12.57 14.98
CA PRO A 175 -3.56 -12.01 13.67
C PRO A 175 -2.36 -11.22 13.13
N TRP A 176 -2.11 -11.28 11.83
CA TRP A 176 -1.00 -10.57 11.18
C TRP A 176 -1.08 -9.04 11.39
N ALA A 177 -2.29 -8.50 11.51
CA ALA A 177 -2.52 -7.08 11.77
C ALA A 177 -2.26 -6.67 13.24
N THR A 178 -1.85 -7.60 14.10
CA THR A 178 -1.47 -7.27 15.48
C THR A 178 -0.25 -6.34 15.44
N PRO A 179 -0.24 -5.22 16.17
CA PRO A 179 0.93 -4.36 16.24
C PRO A 179 2.18 -5.16 16.62
N ALA A 180 3.16 -5.18 15.71
CA ALA A 180 4.26 -6.13 15.77
C ALA A 180 5.03 -6.15 17.11
N PRO A 181 5.32 -5.00 17.77
CA PRO A 181 5.91 -5.00 19.12
C PRO A 181 5.11 -5.82 20.15
N ILE A 182 3.77 -5.70 20.12
CA ILE A 182 2.86 -6.41 21.02
C ILE A 182 2.80 -7.89 20.62
N GLY A 183 2.65 -8.17 19.32
CA GLY A 183 2.59 -9.53 18.79
C GLY A 183 3.86 -10.32 19.11
N ILE A 184 5.05 -9.74 18.91
CA ILE A 184 6.34 -10.38 19.22
C ILE A 184 6.45 -10.69 20.71
N PHE A 185 6.07 -9.75 21.59
CA PHE A 185 6.12 -9.97 23.03
C PHE A 185 5.18 -11.11 23.49
N ILE A 186 3.94 -11.15 22.97
CA ILE A 186 2.99 -12.21 23.29
C ILE A 186 3.49 -13.55 22.77
N THR A 187 3.91 -13.61 21.51
CA THR A 187 4.20 -14.86 20.80
C THR A 187 5.49 -15.54 21.26
N THR A 188 6.39 -14.79 21.90
CA THR A 188 7.60 -15.29 22.58
C THR A 188 7.35 -15.68 24.05
N ASN A 189 6.09 -15.79 24.47
CA ASN A 189 5.68 -16.10 25.85
C ASN A 189 6.07 -15.00 26.86
N PHE A 190 5.80 -13.74 26.50
CA PHE A 190 5.98 -12.58 27.38
C PHE A 190 7.41 -12.41 27.89
N GLN A 191 8.41 -12.86 27.13
CA GLN A 191 9.81 -12.72 27.51
C GLN A 191 10.28 -11.28 27.34
N LEU A 192 10.88 -10.71 28.39
CA LEU A 192 11.39 -9.34 28.36
C LEU A 192 12.52 -9.14 27.35
N ILE A 193 13.30 -10.19 27.03
CA ILE A 193 14.35 -10.13 26.00
C ILE A 193 13.77 -9.80 24.62
N ALA A 194 12.51 -10.16 24.35
CA ALA A 194 11.83 -9.84 23.11
C ALA A 194 11.59 -8.31 22.95
N LEU A 195 11.45 -7.56 24.04
CA LEU A 195 11.33 -6.10 24.00
C LEU A 195 12.66 -5.45 23.62
N VAL A 196 13.78 -6.02 24.09
CA VAL A 196 15.13 -5.59 23.69
C VAL A 196 15.36 -5.87 22.21
N PHE A 197 14.95 -7.07 21.75
CA PHE A 197 14.98 -7.43 20.33
C PHE A 197 14.19 -6.43 19.46
N VAL A 198 12.94 -6.11 19.84
CA VAL A 198 12.10 -5.13 19.12
C VAL A 198 12.77 -3.76 19.04
N ALA A 199 13.37 -3.28 20.13
CA ALA A 199 14.08 -2.01 20.12
C ALA A 199 15.29 -2.02 19.16
N ILE A 200 16.02 -3.14 19.08
CA ILE A 200 17.16 -3.32 18.18
C ILE A 200 16.72 -3.30 16.73
N ILE A 201 15.69 -4.05 16.34
CA ILE A 201 15.24 -4.07 14.94
C ILE A 201 14.69 -2.70 14.50
N ILE A 202 13.97 -1.97 15.36
CA ILE A 202 13.54 -0.60 15.08
C ILE A 202 14.75 0.31 14.78
N LEU A 203 15.82 0.20 15.58
CA LEU A 203 17.03 0.97 15.39
C LEU A 203 17.75 0.60 14.08
N LEU A 204 17.85 -0.70 13.78
CA LEU A 204 18.47 -1.18 12.55
C LEU A 204 17.69 -0.75 11.32
N ASP A 205 16.36 -0.88 11.34
CA ASP A 205 15.48 -0.41 10.28
C ASP A 205 15.66 1.10 10.06
N ALA A 206 15.78 1.88 11.14
CA ALA A 206 16.07 3.31 11.04
C ALA A 206 17.41 3.59 10.35
N ILE A 207 18.47 2.86 10.73
CA ILE A 207 19.80 2.99 10.13
C ILE A 207 19.78 2.60 8.64
N ILE A 208 19.06 1.54 8.28
CA ILE A 208 18.95 1.04 6.92
C ILE A 208 18.18 2.03 6.04
N TYR A 209 17.03 2.52 6.49
CA TYR A 209 16.16 3.37 5.68
C TYR A 209 16.65 4.82 5.56
N LEU A 210 17.16 5.41 6.64
CA LEU A 210 17.45 6.84 6.72
C LEU A 210 18.35 7.39 5.58
N PRO A 211 19.46 6.76 5.16
CA PRO A 211 20.29 7.31 4.08
C PRO A 211 19.53 7.37 2.74
N PHE A 212 18.75 6.34 2.41
CA PHE A 212 17.98 6.27 1.16
C PHE A 212 16.81 7.24 1.16
N LEU A 213 16.11 7.35 2.30
CA LEU A 213 15.04 8.32 2.49
C LEU A 213 15.57 9.75 2.32
N LYS A 214 16.74 10.09 2.88
CA LYS A 214 17.36 11.41 2.68
C LYS A 214 17.75 11.68 1.23
N ALA A 215 18.25 10.69 0.51
CA ALA A 215 18.59 10.84 -0.90
C ALA A 215 17.34 11.10 -1.74
N TYR A 216 16.26 10.36 -1.49
CA TYR A 216 14.98 10.54 -2.18
C TYR A 216 14.28 11.85 -1.79
N ASP A 217 14.34 12.24 -0.51
CA ASP A 217 13.82 13.52 -0.01
C ASP A 217 14.49 14.71 -0.68
N LYS A 218 15.81 14.64 -0.90
CA LYS A 218 16.52 15.68 -1.64
C LYS A 218 15.97 15.83 -3.07
N LEU A 219 15.79 14.72 -3.78
CA LEU A 219 15.21 14.73 -5.13
C LEU A 219 13.82 15.37 -5.13
N LEU A 220 12.95 14.98 -4.18
CA LEU A 220 11.60 15.54 -4.08
C LEU A 220 11.61 17.03 -3.70
N CYS A 221 12.51 17.46 -2.82
CA CYS A 221 12.65 18.88 -2.48
C CYS A 221 13.06 19.71 -3.70
N ASP A 222 14.01 19.20 -4.49
CA ASP A 222 14.47 19.87 -5.71
C ASP A 222 13.29 20.00 -6.71
N GLN A 223 12.52 18.92 -6.91
CA GLN A 223 11.30 18.93 -7.75
C GLN A 223 10.18 19.84 -7.24
N GLU A 224 9.95 19.87 -5.92
CA GLU A 224 8.98 20.75 -5.28
C GLU A 224 9.35 22.23 -5.47
N ALA A 225 10.65 22.55 -5.43
CA ALA A 225 11.16 23.91 -5.65
C ALA A 225 11.03 24.33 -7.12
N GLU A 226 11.39 23.46 -8.06
CA GLU A 226 11.22 23.68 -9.51
C GLU A 226 9.74 23.94 -9.85
N ARG A 227 8.83 23.09 -9.38
CA ARG A 227 7.39 23.27 -9.58
C ARG A 227 6.86 24.58 -8.98
N ALA A 228 7.36 24.98 -7.82
CA ALA A 228 6.98 26.25 -7.21
C ALA A 228 7.47 27.46 -8.04
N ALA A 229 8.67 27.37 -8.64
CA ALA A 229 9.20 28.41 -9.51
C ALA A 229 8.41 28.52 -10.82
N GLU A 230 8.06 27.39 -11.45
CA GLU A 230 7.21 27.36 -12.66
C GLU A 230 5.84 27.99 -12.40
N LEU A 231 5.15 27.62 -11.32
CA LEU A 231 3.86 28.20 -10.96
C LEU A 231 3.94 29.70 -10.64
N GLY A 232 5.07 30.15 -10.07
CA GLY A 232 5.34 31.57 -9.85
C GLY A 232 5.49 32.34 -11.17
N LEU A 233 6.26 31.79 -12.11
CA LEU A 233 6.47 32.37 -13.44
C LEU A 233 5.18 32.38 -14.29
N GLU A 234 4.34 31.34 -14.18
CA GLU A 234 3.02 31.32 -14.83
C GLU A 234 2.07 32.35 -14.23
N SER A 235 2.13 32.60 -12.91
CA SER A 235 1.32 33.64 -12.27
C SER A 235 1.76 35.05 -12.69
N ASP A 236 3.05 35.29 -12.86
CA ASP A 236 3.60 36.56 -13.37
C ASP A 236 3.31 36.74 -14.86
N GLY A 237 3.36 35.66 -15.65
CA GLY A 237 2.95 35.65 -17.05
C GLY A 237 1.45 35.92 -17.22
N ALA A 238 0.59 35.30 -16.41
CA ALA A 238 -0.85 35.55 -16.42
C ALA A 238 -1.19 37.00 -15.98
N ALA A 239 -0.45 37.55 -15.01
CA ALA A 239 -0.57 38.95 -14.61
C ALA A 239 -0.11 39.92 -15.71
N ALA A 240 0.95 39.60 -16.46
CA ALA A 240 1.41 40.38 -17.60
C ALA A 240 0.42 40.34 -18.78
N ILE A 241 -0.22 39.19 -19.03
CA ILE A 241 -1.25 39.05 -20.06
C ILE A 241 -2.52 39.84 -19.66
N ALA A 242 -2.93 39.76 -18.38
CA ALA A 242 -4.04 40.55 -17.84
C ALA A 242 -3.78 42.07 -17.86
N ALA A 243 -2.51 42.48 -17.68
CA ALA A 243 -2.10 43.88 -17.81
C ALA A 243 -2.03 44.37 -19.27
N SER A 244 -1.93 43.47 -20.26
CA SER A 244 -1.91 43.81 -21.69
C SER A 244 -3.29 43.89 -22.34
N THR A 245 -4.33 43.34 -21.70
CA THR A 245 -5.72 43.43 -22.15
C THR A 245 -6.45 44.56 -21.43
N SER A 246 -6.08 45.81 -21.73
CA SER A 246 -6.86 46.98 -21.30
C SER A 246 -7.89 47.36 -22.36
N ALA A 247 -9.18 47.15 -22.07
CA ALA A 247 -10.30 47.80 -22.75
C ALA A 247 -11.37 48.19 -21.69
N PRO A 248 -12.15 49.26 -21.93
CA PRO A 248 -12.36 50.30 -20.93
C PRO A 248 -13.58 50.12 -20.02
N ALA A 249 -13.52 50.89 -18.94
CA ALA A 249 -14.48 50.97 -17.83
C ALA A 249 -15.95 51.15 -18.26
N VAL A 250 -16.84 50.48 -17.54
CA VAL A 250 -18.20 50.96 -17.29
C VAL A 250 -18.51 50.79 -15.80
N GLU A 251 -18.84 51.92 -15.21
CA GLU A 251 -19.28 52.19 -13.85
C GLU A 251 -20.70 51.65 -13.61
N GLN A 252 -20.95 50.96 -12.50
CA GLN A 252 -22.15 51.20 -11.69
C GLN A 252 -22.17 50.46 -10.33
N THR A 253 -22.13 51.30 -9.29
CA THR A 253 -22.97 51.33 -8.06
C THR A 253 -23.25 50.06 -7.26
N ALA A 254 -22.79 50.14 -6.01
CA ALA A 254 -23.12 49.32 -4.86
C ALA A 254 -24.61 49.40 -4.44
N ALA A 255 -25.09 48.31 -3.83
CA ALA A 255 -26.03 48.36 -2.72
C ALA A 255 -25.74 47.23 -1.73
N VAL A 256 -25.66 47.63 -0.47
CA VAL A 256 -25.30 46.89 0.76
C VAL A 256 -26.55 46.29 1.39
N THR A 257 -26.45 45.10 2.01
CA THR A 257 -27.15 44.73 3.27
C THR A 257 -26.61 43.37 3.77
N THR A 258 -25.77 43.33 4.80
CA THR A 258 -26.05 43.12 6.26
C THR A 258 -26.06 41.66 6.73
N ALA A 259 -25.04 41.35 7.55
CA ALA A 259 -25.03 40.61 8.82
C ALA A 259 -25.65 39.21 8.93
N ALA A 260 -24.83 38.23 9.35
CA ALA A 260 -24.84 37.66 10.72
C ALA A 260 -23.96 36.38 10.82
N GLU A 261 -23.03 36.38 11.77
CA GLU A 261 -22.48 35.17 12.44
C GLU A 261 -23.36 34.85 13.68
N PRO A 262 -23.08 33.81 14.50
CA PRO A 262 -22.71 32.41 14.25
C PRO A 262 -23.58 31.45 15.11
N THR A 263 -23.51 30.12 14.93
CA THR A 263 -23.74 29.19 16.07
C THR A 263 -23.19 27.78 15.81
N ALA A 264 -22.43 27.30 16.79
CA ALA A 264 -22.11 25.89 16.99
C ALA A 264 -23.28 25.15 17.64
N ALA A 265 -23.46 23.87 17.30
CA ALA A 265 -24.21 22.92 18.12
C ALA A 265 -23.64 21.51 17.93
N ALA A 266 -23.26 20.89 19.05
CA ALA A 266 -22.95 19.48 19.17
C ALA A 266 -24.24 18.65 19.25
N ALA A 267 -24.20 17.41 18.77
CA ALA A 267 -25.16 16.37 19.14
C ALA A 267 -24.49 14.99 19.09
N ASP A 268 -24.53 14.31 20.24
CA ASP A 268 -24.23 12.89 20.46
C ASP A 268 -25.12 11.97 19.63
N SER A 269 -24.59 10.80 19.22
CA SER A 269 -25.33 9.54 19.10
C SER A 269 -24.39 8.34 18.90
N LYS A 270 -24.61 7.32 19.74
CA LYS A 270 -23.87 6.06 19.91
C LYS A 270 -24.39 4.96 18.94
N PRO A 271 -23.81 3.74 18.95
CA PRO A 271 -23.10 3.07 17.86
C PRO A 271 -24.00 2.30 16.86
N VAL A 272 -23.57 2.21 15.60
CA VAL A 272 -24.17 1.31 14.60
C VAL A 272 -23.28 0.07 14.45
N ALA A 273 -23.92 -1.09 14.63
CA ALA A 273 -23.37 -2.42 14.47
C ALA A 273 -23.28 -2.85 12.99
N ASP A 274 -22.38 -3.80 12.74
CA ASP A 274 -22.25 -4.70 11.57
C ASP A 274 -22.47 -4.10 10.17
N GLN A 275 -21.38 -3.96 9.43
CA GLN A 275 -21.40 -4.14 7.99
C GLN A 275 -20.33 -5.14 7.54
N PRO A 276 -20.65 -6.05 6.60
CA PRO A 276 -19.79 -7.17 6.22
C PRO A 276 -18.62 -6.74 5.33
N GLU A 277 -17.55 -7.55 5.36
CA GLU A 277 -16.38 -7.49 4.50
C GLU A 277 -16.73 -7.27 3.00
N PRO A 278 -15.97 -6.46 2.24
CA PRO A 278 -16.05 -6.51 0.80
C PRO A 278 -15.29 -7.74 0.30
N ALA A 279 -16.06 -8.77 -0.03
CA ALA A 279 -15.59 -9.97 -0.70
C ALA A 279 -14.84 -9.62 -2.00
N ALA A 280 -13.70 -10.27 -2.19
CA ALA A 280 -13.03 -10.38 -3.46
C ALA A 280 -13.97 -11.08 -4.45
N ASP A 281 -14.31 -10.43 -5.56
CA ASP A 281 -14.99 -11.09 -6.66
C ASP A 281 -14.05 -11.10 -7.87
N ALA A 282 -13.31 -12.20 -7.98
CA ALA A 282 -12.66 -12.61 -9.20
C ALA A 282 -13.62 -13.55 -9.93
N SER A 283 -14.35 -13.06 -10.94
CA SER A 283 -14.86 -13.95 -11.99
C SER A 283 -15.23 -13.20 -13.28
N ALA A 284 -14.64 -13.71 -14.37
CA ALA A 284 -15.22 -13.96 -15.69
C ALA A 284 -16.34 -13.04 -16.23
N LYS A 285 -16.12 -12.56 -17.47
CA LYS A 285 -17.11 -12.15 -18.49
C LYS A 285 -18.57 -12.13 -18.00
N LYS A 286 -19.02 -10.98 -17.53
CA LYS A 286 -20.42 -10.58 -17.63
C LYS A 286 -20.52 -9.42 -18.60
N ASP A 287 -21.26 -9.63 -19.68
CA ASP A 287 -21.76 -8.58 -20.56
C ASP A 287 -22.54 -7.57 -19.71
N VAL A 288 -21.91 -6.42 -19.45
CA VAL A 288 -22.62 -5.20 -19.09
C VAL A 288 -22.94 -4.55 -20.42
N ASP A 289 -24.22 -4.38 -20.73
CA ASP A 289 -24.73 -3.78 -21.97
C ASP A 289 -24.56 -2.24 -21.97
N GLY A 290 -23.42 -1.77 -21.47
CA GLY A 290 -23.16 -0.38 -21.09
C GLY A 290 -21.66 -0.03 -21.05
N LEU A 291 -21.36 1.27 -21.01
CA LEU A 291 -20.00 1.80 -21.13
C LEU A 291 -19.13 1.38 -19.94
N LYS A 292 -17.97 0.78 -20.22
CA LYS A 292 -17.02 0.34 -19.21
C LYS A 292 -15.85 1.32 -19.09
N VAL A 293 -15.72 1.93 -17.93
CA VAL A 293 -14.71 2.96 -17.63
C VAL A 293 -13.70 2.45 -16.60
N LEU A 294 -12.41 2.45 -16.96
CA LEU A 294 -11.32 2.15 -16.03
C LEU A 294 -10.59 3.43 -15.64
N VAL A 295 -10.55 3.75 -14.35
CA VAL A 295 -9.78 4.88 -13.83
C VAL A 295 -8.45 4.37 -13.29
N LEU A 296 -7.34 4.95 -13.74
CA LEU A 296 -5.98 4.55 -13.34
C LEU A 296 -5.27 5.65 -12.55
N CYS A 297 -4.67 5.28 -11.42
CA CYS A 297 -3.76 6.14 -10.67
C CYS A 297 -2.50 5.39 -10.24
N ALA A 298 -1.63 5.98 -9.41
CA ALA A 298 -0.39 5.34 -9.00
C ALA A 298 -0.58 4.14 -8.04
N GLY A 299 -1.70 4.05 -7.31
CA GLY A 299 -1.91 3.02 -6.27
C GLY A 299 -3.36 2.75 -5.90
N ALA A 300 -4.26 2.74 -6.89
CA ALA A 300 -5.71 2.53 -6.80
C ALA A 300 -6.55 3.51 -5.94
N GLY A 301 -5.96 4.26 -5.00
CA GLY A 301 -6.69 5.14 -4.06
C GLY A 301 -7.40 6.32 -4.74
N THR A 302 -6.68 7.18 -5.45
CA THR A 302 -7.31 8.35 -6.10
C THR A 302 -8.19 7.95 -7.28
N SER A 303 -7.90 6.82 -7.94
CA SER A 303 -8.76 6.26 -8.99
C SER A 303 -10.07 5.73 -8.43
N ALA A 304 -10.08 5.15 -7.22
CA ALA A 304 -11.31 4.74 -6.54
C ALA A 304 -12.25 5.92 -6.29
N MET A 305 -11.72 7.10 -5.95
CA MET A 305 -12.55 8.30 -5.73
C MET A 305 -13.35 8.68 -6.98
N LEU A 306 -12.69 8.78 -8.14
CA LEU A 306 -13.38 9.13 -9.38
C LEU A 306 -14.25 7.97 -9.89
N ALA A 307 -13.80 6.72 -9.77
CA ALA A 307 -14.59 5.56 -10.17
C ALA A 307 -15.91 5.47 -9.36
N ASN A 308 -15.86 5.78 -8.06
CA ASN A 308 -17.05 5.83 -7.22
C ASN A 308 -17.96 7.01 -7.58
N ALA A 309 -17.40 8.19 -7.86
CA ALA A 309 -18.18 9.33 -8.33
C ALA A 309 -18.89 9.02 -9.67
N ILE A 310 -18.24 8.30 -10.59
CA ILE A 310 -18.84 7.84 -11.85
C ILE A 310 -19.96 6.82 -11.57
N LYS A 311 -19.75 5.83 -10.68
CA LYS A 311 -20.81 4.88 -10.30
C LYS A 311 -22.03 5.57 -9.71
N GLU A 312 -21.79 6.50 -8.78
CA GLU A 312 -22.86 7.25 -8.13
C GLU A 312 -23.59 8.15 -9.14
N GLY A 313 -22.85 8.85 -10.00
CA GLY A 313 -23.42 9.69 -11.05
C GLY A 313 -24.25 8.89 -12.04
N ALA A 314 -23.78 7.71 -12.45
CA ALA A 314 -24.51 6.82 -13.34
C ALA A 314 -25.84 6.35 -12.73
N ALA A 315 -25.84 6.03 -11.43
CA ALA A 315 -27.06 5.70 -10.69
C ALA A 315 -28.03 6.91 -10.59
N GLN A 316 -27.51 8.13 -10.42
CA GLN A 316 -28.30 9.36 -10.35
C GLN A 316 -28.90 9.75 -11.71
N THR A 317 -28.15 9.57 -12.81
CA THR A 317 -28.58 9.95 -14.17
C THR A 317 -29.29 8.83 -14.92
N GLY A 318 -29.32 7.62 -14.36
CA GLY A 318 -29.93 6.44 -14.99
C GLY A 318 -29.12 5.88 -16.16
N GLU A 319 -27.81 6.12 -16.17
CA GLU A 319 -26.92 5.70 -17.24
C GLU A 319 -26.31 4.32 -16.99
N ASN A 320 -26.22 3.53 -18.06
CA ASN A 320 -25.60 2.21 -17.99
C ASN A 320 -24.07 2.34 -18.12
N ILE A 321 -23.41 2.78 -17.05
CA ILE A 321 -21.95 2.93 -16.99
C ILE A 321 -21.41 2.07 -15.84
N ALA A 322 -20.50 1.15 -16.16
CA ALA A 322 -19.73 0.41 -15.18
C ALA A 322 -18.35 1.07 -15.02
N SER A 323 -17.99 1.43 -13.79
CA SER A 323 -16.67 2.01 -13.51
C SER A 323 -15.83 1.12 -12.60
N SER A 324 -14.54 1.02 -12.88
CA SER A 324 -13.55 0.31 -12.07
C SER A 324 -12.36 1.21 -11.78
N ALA A 325 -11.69 0.97 -10.66
CA ALA A 325 -10.45 1.62 -10.31
C ALA A 325 -9.28 0.64 -10.42
N GLY A 326 -8.14 1.13 -10.85
CA GLY A 326 -6.91 0.36 -10.92
C GLY A 326 -5.67 1.20 -10.65
N ALA A 327 -4.55 0.50 -10.51
CA ALA A 327 -3.23 1.09 -10.51
C ALA A 327 -2.61 1.02 -11.91
N TYR A 328 -1.91 2.06 -12.31
CA TYR A 328 -1.06 2.04 -13.50
C TYR A 328 0.00 0.94 -13.34
N GLY A 329 0.21 0.14 -14.39
CA GLY A 329 1.04 -1.08 -14.37
C GLY A 329 0.26 -2.38 -14.15
N GLN A 330 -0.94 -2.34 -13.56
CA GLN A 330 -1.80 -3.53 -13.36
C GLN A 330 -2.91 -3.66 -14.41
N HIS A 331 -3.06 -2.66 -15.28
CA HIS A 331 -4.15 -2.59 -16.26
C HIS A 331 -3.88 -3.41 -17.53
N THR A 332 -2.63 -3.75 -17.84
CA THR A 332 -2.24 -4.30 -19.15
C THR A 332 -2.94 -5.62 -19.47
N ALA A 333 -3.29 -6.42 -18.45
CA ALA A 333 -3.99 -7.70 -18.62
C ALA A 333 -5.52 -7.58 -18.66
N ILE A 334 -6.08 -6.40 -18.37
CA ILE A 334 -7.53 -6.19 -18.23
C ILE A 334 -8.07 -5.02 -19.06
N MET A 335 -7.20 -4.19 -19.64
CA MET A 335 -7.60 -2.94 -20.28
C MET A 335 -8.46 -3.17 -21.53
N ASP A 336 -8.30 -4.33 -22.20
CA ASP A 336 -9.11 -4.77 -23.34
C ASP A 336 -10.58 -5.05 -22.99
N GLN A 337 -10.93 -5.03 -21.70
CA GLN A 337 -12.29 -5.21 -21.20
C GLN A 337 -13.05 -3.90 -21.04
N TYR A 338 -12.41 -2.76 -21.28
CA TYR A 338 -12.96 -1.42 -21.05
C TYR A 338 -13.00 -0.59 -22.33
N ASP A 339 -14.02 0.27 -22.45
CA ASP A 339 -14.20 1.16 -23.60
C ASP A 339 -13.44 2.48 -23.42
N VAL A 340 -13.27 2.91 -22.16
CA VAL A 340 -12.67 4.20 -21.79
C VAL A 340 -11.68 4.01 -20.65
N ILE A 341 -10.53 4.63 -20.78
CA ILE A 341 -9.53 4.73 -19.71
C ILE A 341 -9.34 6.19 -19.33
N VAL A 342 -9.42 6.47 -18.03
CA VAL A 342 -9.16 7.80 -17.45
C VAL A 342 -7.87 7.75 -16.65
N LEU A 343 -6.83 8.49 -17.06
CA LEU A 343 -5.62 8.66 -16.24
C LEU A 343 -5.80 9.77 -15.21
N ALA A 344 -5.54 9.43 -13.95
CA ALA A 344 -5.40 10.42 -12.88
C ALA A 344 -4.15 11.30 -13.09
N PRO A 345 -4.14 12.54 -12.57
CA PRO A 345 -3.06 13.50 -12.77
C PRO A 345 -1.65 12.99 -12.40
N GLN A 346 -1.56 12.12 -11.39
CA GLN A 346 -0.31 11.56 -10.87
C GLN A 346 0.43 10.67 -11.88
N VAL A 347 -0.31 9.99 -12.76
CA VAL A 347 0.23 9.04 -13.75
C VAL A 347 0.29 9.65 -15.15
N ARG A 348 0.05 10.96 -15.28
CA ARG A 348 -0.02 11.64 -16.58
C ARG A 348 1.30 11.63 -17.35
N SER A 349 2.44 11.48 -16.67
CA SER A 349 3.75 11.29 -17.33
C SER A 349 3.75 10.10 -18.29
N TYR A 350 2.87 9.12 -18.09
CA TYR A 350 2.71 7.94 -18.92
C TYR A 350 1.66 8.09 -20.04
N TYR A 351 1.17 9.31 -20.30
CA TYR A 351 0.09 9.53 -21.27
C TYR A 351 0.43 9.02 -22.67
N ASN A 352 1.66 9.27 -23.15
CA ASN A 352 2.05 8.87 -24.51
C ASN A 352 2.11 7.34 -24.67
N ASP A 353 2.66 6.65 -23.68
CA ASP A 353 2.72 5.19 -23.66
C ASP A 353 1.31 4.59 -23.62
N MET A 354 0.46 5.14 -22.74
CA MET A 354 -0.93 4.71 -22.65
C MET A 354 -1.70 4.98 -23.95
N LYS A 355 -1.46 6.12 -24.59
CA LYS A 355 -2.13 6.50 -25.84
C LYS A 355 -1.82 5.49 -26.94
N ALA A 356 -0.56 5.06 -27.05
CA ALA A 356 -0.17 4.04 -28.02
C ALA A 356 -0.89 2.70 -27.77
N ASP A 357 -1.02 2.29 -26.51
CA ASP A 357 -1.72 1.06 -26.14
C ASP A 357 -3.23 1.16 -26.36
N THR A 358 -3.86 2.27 -25.97
CA THR A 358 -5.30 2.48 -26.17
C THR A 358 -5.66 2.60 -27.64
N ASP A 359 -4.85 3.27 -28.45
CA ASP A 359 -5.10 3.40 -29.89
C ASP A 359 -5.05 2.05 -30.61
N ARG A 360 -4.11 1.18 -30.20
CA ARG A 360 -4.00 -0.19 -30.71
C ARG A 360 -5.24 -1.03 -30.40
N LEU A 361 -5.90 -0.77 -29.28
CA LEU A 361 -7.08 -1.52 -28.81
C LEU A 361 -8.42 -0.83 -29.13
N GLY A 362 -8.39 0.37 -29.72
CA GLY A 362 -9.60 1.16 -29.99
C GLY A 362 -10.28 1.73 -28.74
N ILE A 363 -9.52 1.90 -27.65
CA ILE A 363 -10.01 2.39 -26.36
C ILE A 363 -9.86 3.92 -26.31
N LYS A 364 -10.86 4.65 -25.79
CA LYS A 364 -10.75 6.10 -25.61
C LYS A 364 -9.89 6.43 -24.39
N LEU A 365 -8.91 7.31 -24.55
CA LEU A 365 -8.05 7.78 -23.47
C LEU A 365 -8.36 9.21 -23.05
N LEU A 366 -8.73 9.39 -21.78
CA LEU A 366 -8.98 10.70 -21.17
C LEU A 366 -7.96 10.99 -20.06
N ALA A 367 -7.53 12.24 -19.92
CA ALA A 367 -6.50 12.65 -18.96
C ALA A 367 -6.79 14.05 -18.37
N PRO A 368 -7.77 14.15 -17.45
CA PRO A 368 -8.12 15.42 -16.81
C PRO A 368 -6.95 16.00 -16.00
N ARG A 369 -6.96 17.34 -15.84
CA ARG A 369 -5.92 18.04 -15.06
C ARG A 369 -6.18 17.97 -13.56
N GLY A 370 -5.19 18.35 -12.74
CA GLY A 370 -5.26 18.25 -11.27
C GLY A 370 -6.55 18.79 -10.64
N LYS A 371 -6.90 20.04 -10.92
CA LYS A 371 -8.12 20.68 -10.39
C LYS A 371 -9.39 20.00 -10.92
N GLU A 372 -9.47 19.81 -12.23
CA GLU A 372 -10.59 19.15 -12.91
C GLU A 372 -10.86 17.75 -12.35
N TYR A 373 -9.83 16.93 -12.15
CA TYR A 373 -9.97 15.60 -11.56
C TYR A 373 -10.59 15.64 -10.16
N ILE A 374 -10.14 16.58 -9.31
CA ILE A 374 -10.69 16.73 -7.96
C ILE A 374 -12.14 17.20 -8.00
N ASP A 375 -12.47 18.14 -8.88
CA ASP A 375 -13.84 18.63 -9.05
C ASP A 375 -14.77 17.47 -9.48
N LEU A 376 -14.34 16.65 -10.45
CA LEU A 376 -15.08 15.46 -10.89
C LEU A 376 -15.28 14.42 -9.77
N THR A 377 -14.30 14.26 -8.86
CA THR A 377 -14.45 13.30 -7.74
C THR A 377 -15.46 13.74 -6.68
N ARG A 378 -15.89 15.02 -6.71
CA ARG A 378 -16.81 15.63 -5.73
C ARG A 378 -18.19 15.94 -6.31
N ASP A 379 -18.34 15.83 -7.62
CA ASP A 379 -19.58 16.08 -8.35
C ASP A 379 -19.94 14.87 -9.24
N PRO A 380 -20.67 13.87 -8.71
CA PRO A 380 -21.05 12.67 -9.45
C PRO A 380 -21.80 12.97 -10.76
N ALA A 381 -22.73 13.92 -10.76
CA ALA A 381 -23.46 14.30 -11.97
C ALA A 381 -22.53 15.02 -12.98
N GLY A 382 -21.65 15.88 -12.49
CA GLY A 382 -20.61 16.53 -13.28
C GLY A 382 -19.64 15.52 -13.91
N ALA A 383 -19.27 14.46 -13.20
CA ALA A 383 -18.41 13.39 -13.71
C ALA A 383 -19.00 12.69 -14.93
N ILE A 384 -20.30 12.41 -14.91
CA ILE A 384 -21.00 11.78 -16.04
C ILE A 384 -21.15 12.74 -17.21
N LYS A 385 -21.52 14.00 -16.95
CA LYS A 385 -21.59 15.02 -17.99
C LYS A 385 -20.24 15.19 -18.70
N TRP A 386 -19.16 15.27 -17.93
CA TRP A 386 -17.80 15.38 -18.45
C TRP A 386 -17.41 14.15 -19.28
N LEU A 387 -17.76 12.94 -18.84
CA LEU A 387 -17.52 11.73 -19.64
C LEU A 387 -18.19 11.82 -21.01
N ARG A 388 -19.47 12.21 -21.08
CA ARG A 388 -20.19 12.36 -22.35
C ARG A 388 -19.50 13.38 -23.28
N GLU A 389 -19.22 14.57 -22.76
CA GLU A 389 -18.59 15.66 -23.52
C GLU A 389 -17.22 15.31 -24.11
N ASN A 390 -16.53 14.32 -23.52
CA ASN A 390 -15.21 13.87 -23.98
C ASN A 390 -15.24 12.55 -24.76
N LEU A 391 -16.40 11.88 -24.83
CA LEU A 391 -16.59 10.65 -25.58
C LEU A 391 -17.12 10.89 -26.99
N ASP A 392 -18.01 11.88 -27.13
CA ASP A 392 -18.39 12.47 -28.41
C ASP A 392 -17.16 13.03 -29.16
#